data_AF-A0A945C7T3-F1
#
_entry.id   AF-A0A945C7T3-F1
#
_cell.length_a   1.000
_cell.length_b   1.000
_cell.length_c   1.000
_cell.angle_alpha   90.00
_cell.angle_beta   90.00
_cell.angle_gamma   90.00
#
_symmetry.space_group_name_H-M   'P 1'
#
loop_
_entity.id
_entity.type
_entity.pdbx_description
1 polymer ?
#
loop_
_entity_poly.entity_id
_entity_poly.type
_entity_poly.pdbx_seq_one_letter_code
_entity_poly.pdbx_strand_id
1 'polypeptide(L)' 'MGAVPKNKITRSERGKRRQGNKPKLKKNLVHHSIPLHKRGLVAQIFKTVGLKD' A
#
# COMPACT_ATOMS: atom_id res chain seq x y z
N MET A 1 -12.06 -37.20 -9.15
CA MET A 1 -11.02 -36.28 -9.65
C MET A 1 -10.48 -35.46 -8.48
N GLY A 2 -9.34 -35.86 -7.92
CA GLY A 2 -8.74 -35.22 -6.74
C GLY A 2 -7.93 -33.97 -7.10
N ALA A 3 -7.67 -33.11 -6.12
CA ALA A 3 -6.86 -31.90 -6.30
C ALA A 3 -5.45 -32.30 -6.78
N VAL A 4 -5.05 -31.76 -7.94
CA VAL A 4 -3.72 -31.99 -8.51
C VAL A 4 -2.67 -31.49 -7.50
N PRO A 5 -1.63 -32.28 -7.18
CA PRO A 5 -0.58 -31.85 -6.27
C PRO A 5 -0.01 -30.51 -6.75
N LYS A 6 -0.06 -29.50 -5.89
CA LYS A 6 0.51 -28.18 -6.21
C LYS A 6 2.01 -28.34 -6.34
N ASN A 7 2.52 -28.25 -7.57
CA ASN A 7 3.95 -28.14 -7.82
C ASN A 7 4.51 -27.03 -6.92
N LYS A 8 5.52 -27.35 -6.11
CA LYS A 8 6.13 -26.40 -5.19
C LYS A 8 6.72 -25.25 -6.00
N ILE A 9 6.03 -24.12 -5.99
CA ILE A 9 6.51 -22.89 -6.64
C ILE A 9 7.75 -22.41 -5.88
N THR A 10 8.85 -22.25 -6.61
CA THR A 10 10.11 -21.75 -6.05
C THR A 10 9.94 -20.31 -5.55
N ARG A 11 10.81 -19.86 -4.63
CA ARG A 11 10.75 -18.49 -4.07
C ARG A 11 10.84 -17.43 -5.17
N SER A 12 11.66 -17.69 -6.20
CA SER A 12 11.85 -16.81 -7.36
C SER A 12 10.59 -16.70 -8.22
N GLU A 13 9.94 -17.82 -8.56
CA GLU A 13 8.67 -17.82 -9.31
C GLU A 13 7.53 -17.17 -8.53
N ARG A 14 7.47 -17.40 -7.22
CA ARG A 14 6.50 -16.72 -6.33
C ARG A 14 6.73 -15.20 -6.33
N GLY A 15 7.99 -14.77 -6.33
CA GLY A 15 8.38 -13.37 -6.47
C GLY A 15 7.91 -12.77 -7.79
N LYS A 16 8.14 -13.46 -8.91
CA LYS A 16 7.69 -13.04 -10.25
C LYS A 16 6.16 -12.89 -10.33
N ARG A 17 5.40 -13.85 -9.77
CA ARG A 17 3.93 -13.78 -9.70
C ARG A 17 3.43 -12.59 -8.86
N ARG A 18 4.13 -12.25 -7.79
CA ARG A 18 3.78 -11.10 -6.93
C ARG A 18 4.21 -9.75 -7.51
N GLN A 19 5.25 -9.71 -8.34
CA GLN A 19 5.72 -8.48 -8.97
C GLN A 19 4.68 -7.86 -9.92
N GLY A 20 3.87 -8.68 -10.59
CA GLY A 20 2.79 -8.21 -11.47
C GLY A 20 1.59 -7.57 -10.74
N ASN A 21 1.43 -7.80 -9.42
CA ASN A 21 0.29 -7.31 -8.65
C ASN A 21 0.69 -6.24 -7.62
N LYS A 22 1.57 -5.31 -8.02
CA LYS A 22 1.85 -4.11 -7.24
C LYS A 22 0.91 -3.00 -7.70
N PRO A 23 0.10 -2.40 -6.82
CA PRO A 23 -0.71 -1.25 -7.22
C PRO A 23 0.22 -0.12 -7.67
N LYS A 24 -0.02 0.43 -8.86
CA LYS A 24 0.74 1.57 -9.40
C LYS A 24 0.33 2.85 -8.67
N LEU A 25 0.65 2.96 -7.38
CA LEU A 25 0.38 4.15 -6.58
C LEU A 25 1.41 5.23 -6.93
N LYS A 26 0.99 6.24 -7.68
CA LYS A 26 1.78 7.45 -7.92
C LYS A 26 1.37 8.50 -6.89
N LYS A 27 2.32 9.11 -6.18
CA LYS A 27 2.05 10.29 -5.35
C LYS A 27 1.71 11.46 -6.28
N ASN A 28 0.51 12.04 -6.16
CA ASN A 28 0.10 13.16 -6.99
C ASN A 28 0.74 14.48 -6.52
N LEU A 29 1.84 14.92 -7.13
CA LEU A 29 2.64 16.06 -6.67
C LEU A 29 1.90 17.42 -6.64
N VAL A 30 0.69 17.52 -7.21
CA VAL A 30 -0.03 18.79 -7.40
C VAL A 30 -0.76 19.29 -6.13
N HIS A 31 -1.09 18.43 -5.16
CA HIS A 31 -2.09 18.77 -4.12
C HIS A 31 -1.74 18.38 -2.66
N HIS A 32 -0.46 18.36 -2.27
CA HIS A 32 -0.08 17.81 -0.96
C HIS A 32 0.10 18.80 0.20
N SER A 33 -0.15 20.11 0.02
CA SER A 33 -0.04 21.03 1.14
C SER A 33 -1.36 21.15 1.90
N ILE A 34 -1.39 20.66 3.13
CA ILE A 34 -2.48 20.94 4.06
C ILE A 34 -2.49 22.45 4.33
N PRO A 35 -3.60 23.17 4.10
CA PRO A 35 -3.72 24.59 4.41
C PRO A 35 -3.36 24.85 5.88
N LEU A 36 -2.65 25.95 6.15
CA LEU A 36 -2.08 26.24 7.48
C LEU A 36 -3.12 26.15 8.62
N HIS A 37 -4.31 26.70 8.42
CA HIS A 37 -5.40 26.70 9.39
C HIS A 37 -6.04 25.32 9.62
N LYS A 38 -5.76 24.32 8.79
CA LYS A 38 -6.30 22.95 8.91
C LYS A 38 -5.30 21.95 9.49
N ARG A 39 -4.03 22.34 9.69
CA ARG A 39 -2.97 21.41 10.14
C ARG A 39 -3.26 20.78 11.50
N GLY A 40 -3.79 21.54 12.46
CA GLY A 40 -4.13 21.01 13.79
C GLY A 40 -5.20 19.92 13.75
N LEU A 41 -6.25 20.13 12.96
CA LEU A 41 -7.32 19.14 12.76
C LEU A 41 -6.77 17.86 12.10
N VAL A 42 -5.97 18.02 11.06
CA VAL A 42 -5.39 16.88 10.33
C VAL A 42 -4.42 16.08 11.22
N ALA A 43 -3.58 16.76 12.01
CA ALA A 43 -2.70 16.11 12.98
C ALA A 43 -3.48 15.35 14.06
N GLN A 44 -4.60 15.91 14.54
CA GLN A 44 -5.48 15.20 15.48
C GLN A 44 -6.08 13.95 14.85
N ILE A 45 -6.54 14.04 13.60
CA ILE A 45 -7.04 12.88 12.85
C ILE A 45 -5.94 11.83 12.75
N PHE A 46 -4.75 12.16 12.26
CA PHE A 46 -3.65 11.19 12.13
C PHE A 46 -3.29 10.52 13.46
N LYS A 47 -3.25 11.28 14.56
CA LYS A 47 -3.08 10.73 15.90
C LYS A 47 -4.16 9.73 16.29
N THR A 48 -5.44 10.02 16.00
CA THR A 48 -6.56 9.12 16.33
C THR A 48 -6.57 7.82 15.52
N VAL A 49 -6.19 7.87 14.24
CA VAL A 49 -6.09 6.66 13.40
C VAL A 49 -4.75 5.93 13.54
N GLY A 50 -3.85 6.40 14.41
CA GLY A 50 -2.54 5.77 14.62
C GLY A 50 -1.60 5.87 13.42
N LEU A 51 -1.86 6.83 12.53
CA LEU A 51 -1.02 7.12 11.37
C LEU A 51 0.01 8.17 11.79
N LYS A 52 1.27 7.97 11.40
CA LYS A 52 2.29 9.01 11.54
C LYS A 52 2.22 9.94 10.34
N ASP A 53 2.15 11.24 10.64
CA ASP A 53 2.45 12.32 9.70
C ASP A 53 3.85 12.17 9.09
#